data_AF-A0A944C4V9-F1
#
_entry.id   AF-A0A944C4V9-F1
#
_cell.length_a   1.000
_cell.length_b   1.000
_cell.length_c   1.000
_cell.angle_alpha   90.00
_cell.angle_beta   90.00
_cell.angle_gamma   90.00
#
_symmetry.space_group_name_H-M   'P 1'
#
loop_
_entity.id
_entity.type
_entity.pdbx_description
1 polymer ?
#
loop_
_entity_poly.entity_id
_entity_poly.type
_entity_poly.pdbx_seq_one_letter_code
_entity_poly.pdbx_strand_id
1 'polypeptide(L)'
;MTMRTIQRNSKGAAVEDVQKRLRVLGYSLNVDGVYLDRTQIAVSEFRRREGLPAGDFVDEACWKALVDATFTLGDRMLYLRMPYFHGRDVKCLQDILNALGFIVGEADGIFGAHTEHALRDFQASIGLVDDGVAGATTYDAIQRLRHAWEGKGAVTAAEAQAHMGFARAAGVLENAEIVFFGMDVLGREVASRAANLAQASAPFSGVTSADRLSV
;
A
#
# COMPACT_ATOMS: atom_id res chain seq x y z
N MET A 1 -20.49 -19.32 14.28
CA MET A 1 -21.86 -18.87 14.00
C MET A 1 -21.91 -18.46 12.55
N THR A 2 -22.66 -19.17 11.71
CA THR A 2 -22.86 -18.84 10.30
C THR A 2 -23.73 -17.59 10.17
N MET A 3 -23.31 -16.64 9.34
CA MET A 3 -24.06 -15.41 9.10
C MET A 3 -25.41 -15.74 8.45
N ARG A 4 -26.50 -15.14 8.95
CA ARG A 4 -27.82 -15.23 8.30
C ARG A 4 -27.79 -14.39 7.02
N THR A 5 -28.10 -15.01 5.88
CA THR A 5 -28.18 -14.33 4.58
C THR A 5 -29.17 -13.16 4.62
N ILE A 6 -28.73 -12.00 4.12
CA ILE A 6 -29.56 -10.80 3.96
C ILE A 6 -30.04 -10.75 2.51
N GLN A 7 -31.35 -10.65 2.30
CA GLN A 7 -31.97 -10.69 0.97
C GLN A 7 -33.17 -9.74 0.89
N ARG A 8 -33.84 -9.67 -0.26
CA ARG A 8 -35.04 -8.87 -0.46
C ARG A 8 -36.05 -9.01 0.69
N ASN A 9 -36.60 -7.89 1.13
CA ASN A 9 -37.48 -7.73 2.29
C ASN A 9 -36.83 -7.92 3.68
N SER A 10 -35.52 -8.17 3.76
CA SER A 10 -34.80 -8.11 5.04
C SER A 10 -34.80 -6.68 5.59
N LYS A 11 -34.82 -6.55 6.92
CA LYS A 11 -34.83 -5.26 7.60
C LYS A 11 -33.94 -5.23 8.85
N GLY A 12 -33.52 -4.04 9.25
CA GLY A 12 -32.82 -3.77 10.51
C GLY A 12 -31.34 -3.41 10.33
N ALA A 13 -30.62 -3.36 11.45
CA ALA A 13 -29.24 -2.85 11.51
C ALA A 13 -28.27 -3.53 10.54
N ALA A 14 -28.42 -4.84 10.31
CA ALA A 14 -27.58 -5.56 9.36
C ALA A 14 -27.74 -5.06 7.91
N VAL A 15 -28.95 -4.65 7.52
CA VAL A 15 -29.22 -4.05 6.21
C VAL A 15 -28.63 -2.65 6.13
N GLU A 16 -28.75 -1.86 7.22
CA GLU A 16 -28.14 -0.54 7.28
C GLU A 16 -26.63 -0.61 7.08
N ASP A 17 -25.97 -1.59 7.70
CA ASP A 17 -24.52 -1.76 7.57
C ASP A 17 -24.10 -2.16 6.14
N VAL A 18 -24.87 -3.02 5.48
CA VAL A 18 -24.69 -3.30 4.04
C VAL A 18 -24.82 -2.01 3.22
N GLN A 19 -25.89 -1.24 3.44
CA GLN A 19 -26.16 0.00 2.71
C GLN A 19 -25.07 1.06 2.96
N LYS A 20 -24.58 1.21 4.20
CA LYS A 20 -23.48 2.12 4.55
C LYS A 20 -22.20 1.74 3.81
N ARG A 21 -21.84 0.46 3.80
CA ARG A 21 -20.64 -0.04 3.11
C ARG A 21 -20.75 0.13 1.59
N LEU A 22 -21.87 -0.24 0.99
CA LEU A 22 -22.11 0.00 -0.44
C LEU A 22 -22.03 1.50 -0.76
N ARG A 23 -22.54 2.37 0.11
CA ARG A 23 -22.39 3.82 -0.09
C ARG A 23 -20.92 4.26 -0.09
N VAL A 24 -20.09 3.75 0.83
CA VAL A 24 -18.63 4.01 0.84
C VAL A 24 -17.97 3.56 -0.47
N LEU A 25 -18.46 2.48 -1.07
CA LEU A 25 -17.98 1.96 -2.36
C LEU A 25 -18.52 2.73 -3.59
N GLY A 26 -19.32 3.77 -3.38
CA GLY A 26 -19.84 4.65 -4.43
C GLY A 26 -21.24 4.34 -4.93
N TYR A 27 -21.94 3.37 -4.32
CA TYR A 27 -23.34 3.07 -4.69
C TYR A 27 -24.29 4.12 -4.10
N SER A 28 -25.14 4.72 -4.95
CA SER A 28 -26.13 5.72 -4.54
C SER A 28 -27.33 5.08 -3.85
N LEU A 29 -27.23 4.86 -2.54
CA LEU A 29 -28.26 4.24 -1.70
C LEU A 29 -28.69 5.11 -0.52
N ASN A 30 -29.97 5.02 -0.16
CA ASN A 30 -30.46 5.45 1.15
C ASN A 30 -30.12 4.37 2.20
N VAL A 31 -29.82 4.80 3.43
CA VAL A 31 -29.56 3.90 4.57
C VAL A 31 -30.81 3.98 5.41
N ASP A 32 -31.78 3.15 5.07
CA ASP A 32 -33.10 3.08 5.70
C ASP A 32 -33.32 1.73 6.41
N GLY A 33 -32.34 0.83 6.32
CA GLY A 33 -32.42 -0.49 6.93
C GLY A 33 -33.45 -1.40 6.26
N VAL A 34 -33.85 -1.11 5.02
CA VAL A 34 -34.81 -1.93 4.25
C VAL A 34 -34.20 -2.42 2.95
N TYR A 35 -34.12 -3.74 2.78
CA TYR A 35 -33.52 -4.36 1.61
C TYR A 35 -34.55 -4.48 0.48
N LEU A 36 -34.65 -3.45 -0.35
CA LEU A 36 -35.52 -3.40 -1.53
C LEU A 36 -34.69 -3.31 -2.82
N ASP A 37 -35.35 -3.01 -3.93
CA ASP A 37 -34.82 -3.08 -5.30
C ASP A 37 -33.50 -2.32 -5.49
N ARG A 38 -33.34 -1.12 -4.91
CA ARG A 38 -32.07 -0.37 -5.00
C ARG A 38 -30.91 -1.09 -4.33
N THR A 39 -31.11 -1.59 -3.10
CA THR A 39 -30.10 -2.35 -2.37
C THR A 39 -29.79 -3.67 -3.09
N GLN A 40 -30.82 -4.33 -3.63
CA GLN A 40 -30.71 -5.57 -4.39
C GLN A 40 -29.87 -5.40 -5.66
N ILE A 41 -30.13 -4.34 -6.44
CA ILE A 41 -29.36 -4.00 -7.65
C ILE A 41 -27.90 -3.72 -7.26
N ALA A 42 -27.66 -2.88 -6.25
CA ALA A 42 -26.30 -2.54 -5.82
C ALA A 42 -25.51 -3.77 -5.34
N VAL A 43 -26.15 -4.70 -4.62
CA VAL A 43 -25.51 -5.96 -4.22
C VAL A 43 -25.21 -6.85 -5.42
N SER A 44 -26.10 -6.93 -6.40
CA SER A 44 -25.87 -7.71 -7.61
C SER A 44 -24.70 -7.15 -8.44
N GLU A 45 -24.65 -5.82 -8.59
CA GLU A 45 -23.53 -5.13 -9.23
C GLU A 45 -22.22 -5.32 -8.47
N PHE A 46 -22.25 -5.22 -7.15
CA PHE A 46 -21.09 -5.47 -6.30
C PHE A 46 -20.56 -6.89 -6.44
N ARG A 47 -21.43 -7.91 -6.36
CA ARG A 47 -21.04 -9.31 -6.56
C ARG A 47 -20.37 -9.52 -7.91
N ARG A 48 -20.95 -8.94 -8.98
CA ARG A 48 -20.37 -9.00 -10.33
C ARG A 48 -18.99 -8.34 -10.38
N ARG A 49 -18.83 -7.16 -9.78
CA ARG A 49 -17.56 -6.40 -9.76
C ARG A 49 -16.46 -7.17 -9.03
N GLU A 50 -16.80 -7.83 -7.93
CA GLU A 50 -15.86 -8.62 -7.12
C GLU A 50 -15.69 -10.07 -7.62
N GLY A 51 -16.30 -10.45 -8.75
CA GLY A 51 -16.19 -11.80 -9.31
C GLY A 51 -16.86 -12.90 -8.47
N LEU A 52 -17.80 -12.53 -7.60
CA LEU A 52 -18.56 -13.47 -6.79
C LEU A 52 -19.64 -14.18 -7.62
N PRO A 53 -20.12 -15.37 -7.21
CA PRO A 53 -21.23 -16.04 -7.86
C PRO A 53 -22.44 -15.10 -7.99
N ALA A 54 -23.05 -15.10 -9.17
CA ALA A 54 -24.19 -14.25 -9.50
C ALA A 54 -25.31 -14.43 -8.46
N GLY A 55 -25.83 -13.30 -7.98
CA GLY A 55 -26.85 -13.26 -6.94
C GLY A 55 -27.20 -11.82 -6.59
N ASP A 56 -28.18 -11.69 -5.70
CA ASP A 56 -28.79 -10.42 -5.30
C ASP A 56 -29.07 -10.38 -3.80
N PHE A 57 -28.32 -11.20 -3.05
CA PHE A 57 -28.36 -11.37 -1.62
C PHE A 57 -26.93 -11.26 -1.05
N VAL A 58 -26.83 -11.02 0.25
CA VAL A 58 -25.57 -10.95 0.98
C VAL A 58 -25.46 -12.21 1.85
N ASP A 59 -24.67 -13.16 1.37
CA ASP A 59 -24.19 -14.31 2.11
C ASP A 59 -22.85 -13.98 2.81
N GLU A 60 -22.25 -14.96 3.49
CA GLU A 60 -20.98 -14.78 4.19
C GLU A 60 -19.83 -14.36 3.26
N ALA A 61 -19.77 -14.90 2.04
CA ALA A 61 -18.73 -14.56 1.06
C ALA A 61 -18.89 -13.11 0.56
N CYS A 62 -20.11 -12.70 0.22
CA CYS A 62 -20.43 -11.34 -0.17
C CYS A 62 -20.19 -10.35 0.96
N TRP A 63 -20.54 -10.71 2.20
CA TRP A 63 -20.29 -9.86 3.36
C TRP A 63 -18.79 -9.67 3.59
N LYS A 64 -18.01 -10.74 3.52
CA LYS A 64 -16.54 -10.67 3.65
C LYS A 64 -15.94 -9.76 2.59
N ALA A 65 -16.29 -9.97 1.31
CA ALA A 65 -15.82 -9.11 0.22
C ALA A 65 -16.23 -7.64 0.41
N LEU A 66 -17.45 -7.39 0.90
CA LEU A 66 -17.94 -6.03 1.17
C LEU A 66 -17.14 -5.36 2.28
N VAL A 67 -16.84 -6.08 3.35
CA VAL A 67 -15.98 -5.59 4.44
C VAL A 67 -14.58 -5.29 3.92
N ASP A 68 -13.98 -6.23 3.18
CA ASP A 68 -12.65 -6.13 2.61
C ASP A 68 -12.50 -4.94 1.66
N ALA A 69 -13.49 -4.72 0.79
CA ALA A 69 -13.50 -3.62 -0.17
C ALA A 69 -13.58 -2.24 0.51
N THR A 70 -14.12 -2.16 1.73
CA THR A 70 -14.32 -0.88 2.44
C THR A 70 -13.13 -0.44 3.28
N PHE A 71 -12.13 -1.29 3.50
CA PHE A 71 -10.91 -0.85 4.17
C PHE A 71 -10.09 0.06 3.27
N THR A 72 -9.62 1.17 3.83
CA THR A 72 -8.72 2.13 3.20
C THR A 72 -7.39 2.16 3.92
N LEU A 73 -6.32 2.51 3.18
CA LEU A 73 -4.97 2.55 3.72
C LEU A 73 -4.91 3.52 4.90
N GLY A 74 -4.52 3.02 6.07
CA GLY A 74 -4.46 3.80 7.32
C GLY A 74 -5.63 3.57 8.29
N ASP A 75 -6.69 2.84 7.90
CA ASP A 75 -7.83 2.58 8.78
C ASP A 75 -7.47 1.69 9.99
N ARG A 76 -6.42 0.89 9.87
CA ARG A 76 -5.98 -0.05 10.90
C ARG A 76 -4.48 -0.27 10.84
N MET A 77 -3.89 -0.62 11.98
CA MET A 77 -2.49 -1.02 12.05
C MET A 77 -2.32 -2.43 11.46
N LEU A 78 -1.57 -2.55 10.37
CA LEU A 78 -1.32 -3.83 9.71
C LEU A 78 0.01 -4.42 10.18
N TYR A 79 0.02 -5.72 10.47
CA TYR A 79 1.20 -6.48 10.87
C TYR A 79 0.95 -7.96 10.62
N LEU A 80 2.02 -8.77 10.59
CA LEU A 80 1.90 -10.21 10.40
C LEU A 80 1.19 -10.85 11.60
N ARG A 81 0.05 -11.50 11.35
CA ARG A 81 -0.73 -12.23 12.38
C ARG A 81 -1.53 -13.38 11.75
N MET A 82 -2.08 -14.25 12.59
CA MET A 82 -3.03 -15.28 12.17
C MET A 82 -4.43 -15.04 12.80
N PRO A 83 -5.53 -15.21 12.05
CA PRO A 83 -5.57 -15.18 10.59
C PRO A 83 -4.96 -13.89 10.02
N TYR A 84 -4.44 -13.95 8.80
CA TYR A 84 -3.83 -12.80 8.12
C TYR A 84 -4.84 -11.66 7.96
N PHE A 85 -4.36 -10.42 8.02
CA PHE A 85 -5.16 -9.31 7.53
C PHE A 85 -5.38 -9.50 6.04
N HIS A 86 -6.60 -9.18 5.60
CA HIS A 86 -6.93 -9.15 4.20
C HIS A 86 -7.86 -7.97 3.90
N GLY A 87 -7.81 -7.47 2.67
CA GLY A 87 -8.68 -6.40 2.22
C GLY A 87 -8.01 -5.41 1.28
N ARG A 88 -8.78 -4.39 0.89
CA ARG A 88 -8.36 -3.37 -0.06
C ARG A 88 -7.21 -2.50 0.46
N ASP A 89 -7.15 -2.26 1.76
CA ASP A 89 -6.05 -1.55 2.41
C ASP A 89 -4.73 -2.31 2.32
N VAL A 90 -4.76 -3.64 2.52
CA VAL A 90 -3.60 -4.51 2.37
C VAL A 90 -3.14 -4.53 0.92
N LYS A 91 -4.07 -4.69 -0.03
CA LYS A 91 -3.75 -4.65 -1.46
C LYS A 91 -3.13 -3.31 -1.87
N CYS A 92 -3.69 -2.21 -1.37
CA CYS A 92 -3.14 -0.88 -1.60
C CYS A 92 -1.72 -0.73 -1.05
N LEU A 93 -1.44 -1.26 0.16
CA LEU A 93 -0.09 -1.28 0.72
C LEU A 93 0.87 -2.10 -0.16
N GLN A 94 0.45 -3.29 -0.60
CA GLN A 94 1.23 -4.16 -1.49
C GLN A 94 1.55 -3.48 -2.82
N ASP A 95 0.56 -2.83 -3.45
CA ASP A 95 0.75 -2.07 -4.70
C ASP A 95 1.75 -0.92 -4.52
N ILE A 96 1.66 -0.19 -3.40
CA ILE A 96 2.59 0.90 -3.06
C ILE A 96 4.00 0.37 -2.85
N LEU A 97 4.17 -0.70 -2.06
CA LEU A 97 5.47 -1.31 -1.81
C LEU A 97 6.11 -1.78 -3.12
N ASN A 98 5.36 -2.47 -3.98
CA ASN A 98 5.82 -2.87 -5.30
C ASN A 98 6.21 -1.67 -6.18
N ALA A 99 5.41 -0.61 -6.20
CA ALA A 99 5.70 0.61 -6.97
C ALA A 99 6.94 1.35 -6.44
N LEU A 100 7.25 1.23 -5.15
CA LEU A 100 8.46 1.75 -4.51
C LEU A 100 9.67 0.79 -4.65
N GLY A 101 9.49 -0.38 -5.24
CA GLY A 101 10.55 -1.37 -5.46
C GLY A 101 10.73 -2.40 -4.34
N PHE A 102 9.86 -2.40 -3.33
CA PHE A 102 9.84 -3.39 -2.25
C PHE A 102 8.89 -4.52 -2.62
N ILE A 103 9.45 -5.60 -3.16
CA ILE A 103 8.66 -6.62 -3.87
C ILE A 103 7.92 -7.52 -2.89
N VAL A 104 6.59 -7.44 -2.90
CA VAL A 104 5.70 -8.32 -2.13
C VAL A 104 5.27 -9.55 -2.94
N GLY A 105 5.43 -9.50 -4.27
CA GLY A 105 4.81 -10.44 -5.21
C GLY A 105 3.52 -9.87 -5.81
N GLU A 106 2.57 -10.75 -6.14
CA GLU A 106 1.23 -10.33 -6.58
C GLU A 106 0.49 -9.64 -5.44
N ALA A 107 -0.14 -8.49 -5.71
CA ALA A 107 -0.96 -7.79 -4.74
C ALA A 107 -2.33 -8.50 -4.57
N ASP A 108 -2.29 -9.58 -3.80
CA ASP A 108 -3.43 -10.47 -3.49
C ASP A 108 -4.35 -9.93 -2.38
N GLY A 109 -3.94 -8.84 -1.71
CA GLY A 109 -4.66 -8.25 -0.60
C GLY A 109 -4.57 -9.05 0.69
N ILE A 110 -3.56 -9.92 0.86
CA ILE A 110 -3.29 -10.71 2.07
C ILE A 110 -1.96 -10.29 2.70
N PHE A 111 -1.99 -9.90 3.98
CA PHE A 111 -0.79 -9.50 4.71
C PHE A 111 -0.06 -10.76 5.20
N GLY A 112 0.71 -11.38 4.31
CA GLY A 112 1.55 -12.53 4.59
C GLY A 112 3.01 -12.17 4.87
N ALA A 113 3.86 -13.20 5.00
CA ALA A 113 5.28 -13.03 5.31
C ALA A 113 6.05 -12.20 4.26
N HIS A 114 5.70 -12.30 2.97
CA HIS A 114 6.34 -11.50 1.92
C HIS A 114 5.99 -10.01 2.02
N THR A 115 4.73 -9.68 2.35
CA THR A 115 4.31 -8.29 2.61
C THR A 115 5.00 -7.74 3.85
N GLU A 116 5.12 -8.53 4.93
CA GLU A 116 5.86 -8.12 6.12
C GLU A 116 7.33 -7.85 5.82
N HIS A 117 8.00 -8.75 5.09
CA HIS A 117 9.41 -8.60 4.75
C HIS A 117 9.68 -7.33 3.92
N ALA A 118 8.91 -7.12 2.84
CA ALA A 118 9.00 -5.92 2.02
C ALA A 118 8.70 -4.63 2.82
N LEU A 119 7.80 -4.71 3.79
CA LEU A 119 7.51 -3.59 4.68
C LEU A 119 8.71 -3.24 5.59
N ARG A 120 9.40 -4.25 6.13
CA ARG A 120 10.62 -4.06 6.92
C ARG A 120 11.72 -3.42 6.08
N ASP A 121 11.93 -3.91 4.86
CA ASP A 121 12.90 -3.34 3.92
C ASP A 121 12.56 -1.88 3.58
N PHE A 122 11.28 -1.59 3.34
CA PHE A 122 10.82 -0.22 3.15
C PHE A 122 11.14 0.63 4.37
N GLN A 123 10.72 0.23 5.57
CA GLN A 123 10.96 0.95 6.81
C GLN A 123 12.45 1.24 7.03
N ALA A 124 13.32 0.23 6.84
CA ALA A 124 14.76 0.36 6.95
C ALA A 124 15.32 1.38 5.93
N SER A 125 14.84 1.34 4.68
CA SER A 125 15.33 2.22 3.61
C SER A 125 15.06 3.71 3.84
N ILE A 126 14.02 4.05 4.62
CA ILE A 126 13.63 5.43 4.94
C ILE A 126 14.00 5.82 6.38
N GLY A 127 14.75 4.97 7.09
CA GLY A 127 15.24 5.25 8.45
C GLY A 127 14.19 5.13 9.55
N LEU A 128 13.12 4.36 9.33
CA LEU A 128 12.18 3.96 10.38
C LEU A 128 12.67 2.70 11.10
N VAL A 129 12.06 2.39 12.24
CA VAL A 129 12.19 1.07 12.88
C VAL A 129 11.55 0.03 11.96
N ASP A 130 12.30 -1.02 11.63
CA ASP A 130 11.93 -2.12 10.72
C ASP A 130 11.13 -3.22 11.44
N ASP A 131 10.09 -2.81 12.17
CA ASP A 131 9.27 -3.72 12.99
C ASP A 131 8.26 -4.56 12.19
N GLY A 132 8.08 -4.27 10.90
CA GLY A 132 7.09 -4.94 10.04
C GLY A 132 5.66 -4.54 10.35
N VAL A 133 5.46 -3.40 11.02
CA VAL A 133 4.16 -2.85 11.41
C VAL A 133 3.84 -1.59 10.60
N ALA A 134 2.77 -1.64 9.82
CA ALA A 134 2.22 -0.47 9.14
C ALA A 134 1.36 0.31 10.14
N GLY A 135 2.01 1.16 10.94
CA GLY A 135 1.39 2.14 11.82
C GLY A 135 1.38 3.54 11.23
N ALA A 136 0.99 4.53 12.04
CA ALA A 136 0.88 5.93 11.63
C ALA A 136 2.18 6.48 10.99
N THR A 137 3.34 6.16 11.58
CA THR A 137 4.65 6.58 11.05
C THR A 137 4.95 6.01 9.67
N THR A 138 4.64 4.74 9.46
CA THR A 138 4.79 4.06 8.17
C THR A 138 3.85 4.67 7.11
N TYR A 139 2.60 4.96 7.48
CA TYR A 139 1.65 5.60 6.57
C TYR A 139 2.04 7.04 6.21
N ASP A 140 2.49 7.83 7.19
CA ASP A 140 2.99 9.19 6.93
C ASP A 140 4.16 9.17 5.95
N ALA A 141 5.07 8.22 6.09
CA ALA A 141 6.20 8.06 5.18
C ALA A 141 5.75 7.70 3.76
N ILE A 142 4.83 6.74 3.62
CA ILE A 142 4.20 6.41 2.34
C ILE A 142 3.55 7.64 1.71
N GLN A 143 2.85 8.46 2.49
CA GLN A 143 2.20 9.67 2.00
C GLN A 143 3.19 10.73 1.52
N ARG A 144 4.31 10.92 2.21
CA ARG A 144 5.40 11.83 1.77
C ARG A 144 5.99 11.39 0.43
N LEU A 145 6.02 10.08 0.19
CA LEU A 145 6.49 9.47 -1.05
C LEU A 145 5.41 9.35 -2.14
N ARG A 146 4.24 9.97 -1.97
CA ARG A 146 3.12 9.90 -2.94
C ARG A 146 3.55 10.12 -4.39
N HIS A 147 4.35 11.15 -4.65
CA HIS A 147 4.89 11.46 -5.99
C HIS A 147 5.73 10.32 -6.61
N ALA A 148 6.28 9.42 -5.78
CA ALA A 148 7.14 8.33 -6.21
C ALA A 148 6.36 7.06 -6.59
N TRP A 149 5.13 6.88 -6.11
CA TRP A 149 4.32 5.68 -6.37
C TRP A 149 2.96 5.96 -7.02
N GLU A 150 2.37 7.13 -6.83
CA GLU A 150 1.04 7.45 -7.34
C GLU A 150 1.02 7.47 -8.88
N GLY A 151 0.09 6.70 -9.46
CA GLY A 151 -0.03 6.55 -10.92
C GLY A 151 1.00 5.64 -11.57
N LYS A 152 1.94 5.05 -10.82
CA LYS A 152 2.90 4.07 -11.34
C LYS A 152 2.33 2.65 -11.20
N GLY A 153 2.57 1.81 -12.21
CA GLY A 153 2.24 0.39 -12.14
C GLY A 153 3.13 -0.33 -11.13
N ALA A 154 2.62 -1.40 -10.51
CA ALA A 154 3.43 -2.27 -9.67
C ALA A 154 4.60 -2.82 -10.49
N VAL A 155 5.84 -2.66 -9.99
CA VAL A 155 6.99 -3.32 -10.58
C VAL A 155 6.81 -4.82 -10.38
N THR A 156 6.63 -5.56 -11.47
CA THR A 156 6.41 -7.02 -11.40
C THR A 156 7.66 -7.72 -10.88
N ALA A 157 7.54 -8.93 -10.33
CA ALA A 157 8.71 -9.70 -9.91
C ALA A 157 9.75 -9.92 -11.04
N ALA A 158 9.32 -9.94 -12.31
CA ALA A 158 10.21 -10.04 -13.46
C ALA A 158 10.92 -8.72 -13.79
N GLU A 159 10.20 -7.59 -13.75
CA GLU A 159 10.79 -6.25 -13.88
C GLU A 159 11.67 -5.92 -12.69
N ALA A 160 11.28 -6.39 -11.50
CA ALA A 160 12.04 -6.33 -10.29
C ALA A 160 13.26 -7.23 -10.37
N GLN A 161 13.22 -8.43 -10.93
CA GLN A 161 14.47 -9.19 -11.17
C GLN A 161 15.43 -8.42 -12.11
N ALA A 162 14.90 -7.57 -13.00
CA ALA A 162 15.68 -6.63 -13.81
C ALA A 162 16.06 -5.31 -13.09
N HIS A 163 15.31 -4.90 -12.05
CA HIS A 163 15.49 -3.67 -11.25
C HIS A 163 16.07 -3.91 -9.83
N MET A 164 16.15 -5.16 -9.34
CA MET A 164 16.62 -5.65 -8.02
C MET A 164 18.14 -5.60 -7.93
N GLY A 165 18.74 -4.68 -8.65
CA GLY A 165 20.06 -4.25 -8.31
C GLY A 165 19.96 -3.25 -7.16
N PHE A 166 19.96 -3.69 -5.90
CA PHE A 166 20.83 -2.99 -4.95
C PHE A 166 22.27 -2.97 -5.51
N ALA A 167 22.63 -4.01 -6.27
CA ALA A 167 23.79 -4.04 -7.19
C ALA A 167 23.79 -2.93 -8.27
N ARG A 168 22.63 -2.33 -8.62
CA ARG A 168 22.52 -1.17 -9.52
C ARG A 168 22.23 0.14 -8.79
N ALA A 169 21.81 0.18 -7.53
CA ALA A 169 21.89 1.44 -6.77
C ALA A 169 23.38 1.79 -6.58
N ALA A 170 24.18 0.84 -6.09
CA ALA A 170 25.64 0.97 -6.13
C ALA A 170 26.13 1.19 -7.57
N GLY A 171 25.70 0.39 -8.55
CA GLY A 171 26.07 0.57 -9.95
C GLY A 171 25.67 1.93 -10.57
N VAL A 172 24.54 2.53 -10.18
CA VAL A 172 24.12 3.88 -10.62
C VAL A 172 24.97 4.90 -9.91
N LEU A 173 25.21 4.76 -8.61
CA LEU A 173 26.14 5.63 -7.89
C LEU A 173 27.55 5.52 -8.47
N GLU A 174 27.98 4.37 -8.96
CA GLU A 174 29.29 4.14 -9.58
C GLU A 174 29.39 4.67 -11.01
N ASN A 175 28.27 4.75 -11.74
CA ASN A 175 28.23 5.17 -13.15
C ASN A 175 27.59 6.56 -13.38
N ALA A 176 27.10 7.22 -12.32
CA ALA A 176 26.51 8.55 -12.39
C ALA A 176 27.27 9.52 -11.47
N GLU A 177 27.59 10.69 -12.01
CA GLU A 177 28.14 11.81 -11.25
C GLU A 177 26.99 12.62 -10.64
N ILE A 178 26.89 12.61 -9.32
CA ILE A 178 25.84 13.31 -8.57
C ILE A 178 26.49 14.26 -7.58
N VAL A 179 26.16 15.55 -7.69
CA VAL A 179 26.69 16.59 -6.81
C VAL A 179 25.59 17.13 -5.91
N PHE A 180 25.74 16.95 -4.60
CA PHE A 180 24.93 17.66 -3.62
C PHE A 180 25.52 19.05 -3.34
N PHE A 181 24.68 20.09 -3.33
CA PHE A 181 25.09 21.44 -2.95
C PHE A 181 24.13 22.02 -1.91
N GLY A 182 24.65 22.94 -1.09
CA GLY A 182 23.88 23.68 -0.11
C GLY A 182 24.06 25.18 -0.31
N MET A 183 22.97 25.94 -0.17
CA MET A 183 22.99 27.41 -0.33
C MET A 183 23.42 28.13 0.94
N ASP A 184 23.31 27.48 2.10
CA ASP A 184 23.67 27.98 3.42
C ASP A 184 24.63 27.02 4.14
N VAL A 185 25.00 27.32 5.38
CA VAL A 185 25.94 26.49 6.16
C VAL A 185 25.35 25.12 6.46
N LEU A 186 24.07 25.08 6.87
CA LEU A 186 23.39 23.84 7.24
C LEU A 186 23.20 22.92 6.02
N GLY A 187 22.76 23.48 4.89
CA GLY A 187 22.61 22.75 3.63
C GLY A 187 23.93 22.19 3.12
N ARG A 188 25.04 22.92 3.30
CA ARG A 188 26.39 22.43 2.98
C ARG A 188 26.80 21.26 3.86
N GLU A 189 26.54 21.31 5.17
CA GLU A 189 26.77 20.17 6.05
C GLU A 189 25.95 18.94 5.65
N VAL A 190 24.66 19.13 5.34
CA VAL A 190 23.77 18.04 4.91
C VAL A 190 24.27 17.44 3.59
N ALA A 191 24.63 18.27 2.62
CA ALA A 191 25.18 17.83 1.34
C ALA A 191 26.47 17.01 1.53
N SER A 192 27.37 17.47 2.42
CA SER A 192 28.60 16.75 2.76
C SER A 192 28.31 15.39 3.40
N ARG A 193 27.38 15.34 4.37
CA ARG A 193 26.98 14.09 5.04
C ARG A 193 26.33 13.11 4.07
N ALA A 194 25.46 13.56 3.18
CA ALA A 194 24.84 12.73 2.16
C ALA A 194 25.88 12.10 1.22
N ALA A 195 26.86 12.89 0.75
CA ALA A 195 27.95 12.39 -0.07
C ALA A 195 28.84 11.39 0.68
N ASN A 196 29.17 11.67 1.95
CA ASN A 196 29.94 10.75 2.79
C ASN A 196 29.21 9.42 3.03
N LEU A 197 27.90 9.47 3.26
CA LEU A 197 27.10 8.28 3.46
C LEU A 197 27.05 7.44 2.17
N ALA A 198 26.86 8.07 1.02
CA ALA A 198 26.90 7.38 -0.28
C ALA A 198 28.23 6.67 -0.52
N GLN A 199 29.37 7.34 -0.27
CA GLN A 199 30.70 6.73 -0.37
C GLN A 199 30.92 5.61 0.66
N ALA A 200 30.42 5.77 1.88
CA ALA A 200 30.55 4.74 2.92
C ALA A 200 29.74 3.48 2.58
N SER A 201 28.56 3.65 1.97
CA SER A 201 27.70 2.54 1.54
C SER A 201 28.13 1.93 0.21
N ALA A 202 28.75 2.70 -0.67
CA ALA A 202 29.28 2.27 -1.97
C ALA A 202 30.62 2.97 -2.25
N PRO A 203 31.77 2.31 -1.99
CA PRO A 203 33.11 2.94 -2.06
C PRO A 203 33.47 3.55 -3.41
N PHE A 204 32.87 3.06 -4.49
CA PHE A 204 33.10 3.51 -5.86
C PHE A 204 32.04 4.52 -6.34
N SER A 205 31.20 5.04 -5.45
CA SER A 205 30.19 6.04 -5.77
C SER A 205 30.82 7.36 -6.28
N GLY A 206 30.37 7.83 -7.44
CA GLY A 206 30.57 9.18 -8.00
C GLY A 206 29.67 10.25 -7.37
N VAL A 207 29.17 10.03 -6.14
CA VAL A 207 28.46 11.06 -5.39
C VAL A 207 29.46 11.93 -4.64
N THR A 208 29.36 13.24 -4.82
CA THR A 208 30.20 14.22 -4.12
C THR A 208 29.40 15.42 -3.65
N SER A 209 30.04 16.27 -2.85
CA SER A 209 29.49 17.56 -2.43
C SER A 209 30.18 18.69 -3.19
N ALA A 210 29.46 19.75 -3.57
CA ALA A 210 30.02 20.89 -4.30
C ALA A 210 31.22 21.56 -3.58
N ASP A 211 31.22 21.54 -2.24
CA ASP A 211 32.33 22.05 -1.42
C ASP A 211 33.64 21.27 -1.61
N ARG A 212 33.57 20.00 -2.07
CA ARG A 212 34.76 19.19 -2.42
C ARG A 212 35.27 19.44 -3.83
N LEU A 213 34.44 19.99 -4.71
CA LEU A 213 34.79 20.29 -6.10
C LEU A 213 35.40 21.70 -6.27
N SER A 214 35.36 22.51 -5.21
CA SER A 214 35.82 23.90 -5.21
C SER A 214 37.27 24.07 -4.74
N VAL A 215 38.08 23.00 -4.85
CA VAL A 215 39.54 22.99 -4.60
C VAL A 215 40.31 23.30 -5.86
#